data_AF-A0A4Y2CUJ1-F1
#
_entry.id   AF-A0A4Y2CUJ1-F1
#
_cell.length_a   1.000
_cell.length_b   1.000
_cell.length_c   1.000
_cell.angle_alpha   90.00
_cell.angle_beta   90.00
_cell.angle_gamma   90.00
#
_symmetry.space_group_name_H-M   'P 1'
#
loop_
_entity.id
_entity.type
_entity.pdbx_description
1 polymer ?
#
loop_
_entity_poly.entity_id
_entity_poly.type
_entity_poly.pdbx_seq_one_letter_code
_entity_poly.pdbx_strand_id
1 'polypeptide(L)'
;MNVEIAMIEGLQIPCRMVKIPDDGSYLFFSLVYGDVSMMAKIRVDIVSHVPNNLQRFKCFNQQRFGIPHGTKLQYLSGMSSPEFFIY
;
A
#
# COMPACT_ATOMS: atom_id res chain seq x y z
N MET A 1 23.44 7.40 -3.74
CA MET A 1 22.40 6.69 -4.54
C MET A 1 22.76 6.84 -6.01
N ASN A 2 22.89 5.72 -6.72
CA ASN A 2 23.19 5.74 -8.16
C ASN A 2 21.87 5.86 -8.94
N VAL A 3 21.89 6.64 -10.03
CA VAL A 3 20.78 6.73 -10.98
C VAL A 3 20.93 5.59 -11.97
N GLU A 4 19.87 4.81 -12.18
CA GLU A 4 19.79 3.72 -13.15
C GLU A 4 18.83 4.12 -14.27
N ILE A 5 18.89 3.45 -15.42
CA ILE A 5 17.98 3.71 -16.54
C ILE A 5 17.02 2.52 -16.66
N ALA A 6 15.74 2.75 -16.42
CA ALA A 6 14.69 1.78 -16.65
C ALA A 6 14.12 1.93 -18.07
N MET A 7 13.87 0.80 -18.74
CA MET A 7 13.15 0.75 -20.01
C MET A 7 11.68 0.45 -19.76
N ILE A 8 10.79 1.40 -20.06
CA ILE A 8 9.34 1.21 -19.97
C ILE A 8 8.75 1.51 -21.35
N GLU A 9 8.15 0.49 -21.99
CA GLU A 9 7.54 0.62 -23.32
C GLU A 9 8.49 1.21 -24.39
N GLY A 10 9.79 0.90 -24.29
CA GLY A 10 10.81 1.44 -25.22
C GLY A 10 11.35 2.83 -24.85
N LEU A 11 10.81 3.48 -23.82
CA LEU A 11 11.30 4.76 -23.31
C LEU A 11 12.35 4.55 -22.21
N GLN A 12 13.48 5.25 -22.32
CA GLN A 12 14.53 5.30 -21.30
C GLN A 12 14.15 6.32 -20.23
N ILE A 13 13.92 5.85 -19.00
CA ILE A 13 13.57 6.71 -17.86
C ILE A 13 14.68 6.58 -16.81
N PRO A 14 15.42 7.66 -16.51
CA PRO A 14 16.36 7.65 -15.39
C PRO A 14 15.56 7.55 -14.08
N CYS A 15 15.81 6.48 -13.34
CA CYS A 15 15.15 6.19 -12.08
C CYS A 15 16.19 5.98 -10.97
N ARG A 16 15.75 6.12 -9.72
CA ARG A 16 16.56 5.76 -8.55
C ARG A 16 15.85 4.59 -7.88
N MET A 17 16.45 3.41 -7.92
CA MET A 17 15.93 2.27 -7.18
C MET A 17 16.33 2.43 -5.72
N VAL A 18 15.32 2.39 -4.85
CA VAL A 18 15.50 2.38 -3.40
C VAL A 18 15.18 0.96 -2.94
N LYS A 19 16.09 0.35 -2.17
CA LYS A 19 15.77 -0.91 -1.50
C LYS A 19 14.74 -0.61 -0.42
N ILE A 20 13.56 -1.19 -0.56
CA ILE A 20 12.48 -1.13 0.41
C ILE A 20 12.54 -2.41 1.25
N PRO A 21 12.19 -2.37 2.55
CA PRO A 21 12.03 -3.58 3.35
C PRO A 21 11.10 -4.59 2.67
N ASP A 22 11.45 -5.87 2.71
CA ASP A 22 10.62 -6.98 2.22
C ASP A 22 9.62 -7.43 3.30
N ASP A 23 9.04 -6.46 3.98
CA ASP A 23 7.86 -6.66 4.82
C ASP A 23 6.62 -6.19 4.04
N GLY A 24 5.42 -6.57 4.46
CA GLY A 24 4.18 -6.21 3.75
C GLY A 24 3.88 -4.70 3.67
N SER A 25 4.82 -3.83 4.08
CA SER A 25 4.69 -2.38 4.14
C SER A 25 5.17 -1.65 2.88
N TYR A 26 5.86 -2.35 1.95
CA TYR A 26 6.52 -1.75 0.78
C TYR A 26 5.65 -0.83 -0.07
N LEU A 27 4.36 -1.15 -0.20
CA LEU A 27 3.42 -0.38 -1.03
C LEU A 27 3.13 0.99 -0.41
N PHE A 28 3.05 1.06 0.91
CA PHE A 28 2.88 2.32 1.63
C PHE A 28 4.19 3.10 1.68
N PHE A 29 5.33 2.41 1.87
CA PHE A 29 6.66 3.03 1.85
C PHE A 29 6.94 3.73 0.51
N SER A 30 6.51 3.11 -0.61
CA SER A 30 6.61 3.67 -1.96
C SER A 30 5.78 4.94 -2.14
N LEU A 31 4.60 5.02 -1.51
CA LEU A 31 3.70 6.18 -1.63
C LEU A 31 4.20 7.41 -0.88
N VAL A 32 5.01 7.21 0.17
CA VAL A 32 5.50 8.29 1.03
C VAL A 32 7.00 8.55 0.91
N TYR A 33 7.64 8.01 -0.13
CA TYR A 33 9.09 8.14 -0.35
C TYR A 33 9.94 7.75 0.88
N GLY A 34 9.47 6.75 1.65
CA GLY A 34 10.16 6.28 2.84
C GLY A 34 9.96 7.09 4.12
N ASP A 35 9.05 8.08 4.15
CA ASP A 35 8.64 8.73 5.39
C ASP A 35 7.69 7.83 6.21
N VAL A 36 8.27 7.10 7.17
CA VAL A 36 7.55 6.19 8.08
C VAL A 36 6.47 6.91 8.90
N SER A 37 6.65 8.19 9.23
CA SER A 37 5.65 9.00 9.95
C SER A 37 4.41 9.24 9.09
N MET A 38 4.63 9.45 7.79
CA MET A 38 3.56 9.68 6.82
C MET A 38 2.83 8.38 6.45
N MET A 39 3.51 7.22 6.49
CA MET A 39 2.88 5.89 6.32
C MET A 39 1.72 5.67 7.29
N ALA A 40 1.93 5.96 8.59
CA ALA A 40 0.90 5.77 9.60
C ALA A 40 -0.32 6.67 9.35
N LYS A 41 -0.10 7.92 8.96
CA LYS A 41 -1.17 8.88 8.63
C LYS A 41 -1.99 8.44 7.43
N ILE A 42 -1.34 8.07 6.32
CA ILE A 42 -2.03 7.60 5.11
C ILE A 42 -2.88 6.35 5.41
N ARG A 43 -2.40 5.45 6.28
CA ARG A 43 -3.20 4.29 6.69
C ARG A 43 -4.43 4.67 7.48
N VAL A 44 -4.29 5.57 8.46
CA VAL A 44 -5.44 6.09 9.22
C VAL A 44 -6.46 6.75 8.29
N ASP A 45 -5.98 7.51 7.31
CA ASP A 45 -6.83 8.16 6.31
C ASP A 45 -7.55 7.13 5.42
N ILE A 46 -6.86 6.10 4.92
CA ILE A 46 -7.46 5.01 4.15
C ILE A 46 -8.51 4.26 4.98
N VAL A 47 -8.17 3.88 6.21
CA VAL A 47 -9.05 3.14 7.13
C VAL A 47 -10.29 3.95 7.48
N SER A 48 -10.18 5.27 7.60
CA SER A 48 -11.32 6.16 7.88
C SER A 48 -12.18 6.42 6.63
N HIS A 49 -11.59 6.49 5.43
CA HIS A 49 -12.31 6.79 4.20
C HIS A 49 -13.01 5.59 3.55
N VAL A 50 -12.44 4.39 3.64
CA VAL A 50 -12.98 3.18 2.99
C VAL A 50 -14.40 2.83 3.48
N PRO A 51 -14.73 2.87 4.78
CA PRO A 51 -16.09 2.70 5.29
C PRO A 51 -17.17 3.50 4.59
N ASN A 52 -16.87 4.75 4.28
CA ASN A 52 -17.82 5.72 3.75
C ASN A 52 -17.93 5.65 2.22
N ASN A 53 -17.00 4.95 1.58
CA ASN A 53 -16.88 4.86 0.13
C ASN A 53 -16.87 3.41 -0.37
N LEU A 54 -17.24 2.45 0.48
CA LEU A 54 -17.10 1.02 0.21
C LEU A 54 -17.79 0.57 -1.09
N GLN A 55 -18.93 1.18 -1.44
CA GLN A 55 -19.63 0.90 -2.70
C GLN A 55 -18.85 1.32 -3.96
N ARG A 56 -18.01 2.37 -3.86
CA ARG A 56 -17.13 2.82 -4.95
C ARG A 56 -15.88 1.95 -5.05
N PHE A 57 -15.50 1.31 -3.96
CA PHE A 57 -14.30 0.50 -3.82
C PHE A 57 -14.57 -1.00 -4.02
N LYS A 58 -15.33 -1.38 -5.06
CA LYS A 58 -15.67 -2.78 -5.36
C LYS A 58 -14.44 -3.70 -5.48
N CYS A 59 -13.29 -3.17 -5.88
CA CYS A 59 -12.03 -3.91 -6.01
C CYS A 59 -11.36 -4.23 -4.67
N PHE A 60 -11.65 -3.50 -3.58
CA PHE A 60 -11.07 -3.76 -2.25
C PHE A 60 -11.77 -4.88 -1.49
N ASN A 61 -12.89 -5.36 -2.00
CA ASN A 61 -13.52 -6.60 -1.58
C ASN A 61 -12.82 -7.80 -2.21
N GLN A 62 -11.49 -7.84 -2.28
CA GLN A 62 -10.71 -9.01 -2.68
C GLN A 62 -9.48 -9.08 -1.77
N GLN A 63 -9.42 -10.10 -0.92
CA GLN A 63 -8.24 -10.43 -0.12
C GLN A 63 -7.08 -10.89 -1.02
N ARG A 64 -5.90 -11.06 -0.42
CA ARG A 64 -4.69 -11.65 -1.03
C ARG A 64 -4.94 -12.98 -1.77
N PHE A 65 -6.03 -13.69 -1.44
CA PHE A 65 -6.45 -14.96 -2.06
C PHE A 65 -7.66 -14.82 -3.01
N GLY A 66 -8.01 -13.60 -3.42
CA GLY A 66 -9.18 -13.32 -4.26
C GLY A 66 -10.53 -13.43 -3.55
N ILE A 67 -10.55 -13.71 -2.24
CA ILE A 67 -11.77 -13.86 -1.46
C ILE A 67 -12.23 -12.49 -0.96
N PRO A 68 -13.46 -12.06 -1.22
CA PRO A 68 -13.94 -10.80 -0.69
C PRO A 68 -13.91 -10.69 0.81
N HIS A 69 -13.54 -9.50 1.32
CA HIS A 69 -13.88 -9.16 2.69
C HIS A 69 -15.41 -9.22 2.81
N GLY A 70 -15.90 -10.20 3.57
CA GLY A 70 -17.34 -10.42 3.73
C GLY A 70 -18.00 -9.31 4.54
N THR A 71 -17.22 -8.58 5.35
CA THR A 71 -17.72 -7.45 6.13
C THR A 71 -16.71 -6.31 6.23
N LYS A 72 -17.23 -5.09 6.45
CA LYS A 72 -16.43 -3.89 6.76
C LYS A 72 -15.49 -4.10 7.96
N LEU A 73 -15.94 -4.83 8.99
CA LEU A 73 -15.13 -5.15 10.18
C LEU A 73 -13.91 -6.02 9.83
N GLN A 74 -14.08 -6.99 8.93
CA GLN A 74 -12.97 -7.83 8.47
C GLN A 74 -11.92 -7.03 7.70
N TYR A 75 -12.35 -6.07 6.87
CA TYR A 75 -11.42 -5.17 6.17
C TYR A 75 -10.63 -4.30 7.16
N LEU A 76 -11.33 -3.65 8.10
CA LEU A 76 -10.71 -2.78 9.10
C LEU A 76 -9.73 -3.54 9.99
N SER A 77 -10.08 -4.76 10.41
CA SER A 77 -9.22 -5.61 11.23
C SER A 77 -7.98 -6.07 10.48
N GLY A 78 -8.09 -6.39 9.18
CA GLY A 78 -6.93 -6.78 8.36
C GLY A 78 -5.96 -5.61 8.13
N MET A 79 -6.50 -4.43 7.79
CA MET A 79 -5.70 -3.22 7.58
C MET A 79 -5.07 -2.67 8.86
N SER A 80 -5.66 -2.99 10.02
CA SER A 80 -5.12 -2.63 11.34
C SER A 80 -4.16 -3.70 11.90
N SER A 81 -3.93 -4.80 11.18
CA SER A 81 -3.09 -5.91 11.68
C SER A 81 -1.62 -5.49 11.78
N PRO A 82 -0.95 -5.72 12.92
CA PRO A 82 0.46 -5.35 13.15
C PRO A 82 1.44 -6.06 12.20
N GLU A 83 1.02 -7.12 11.51
CA GLU A 83 1.84 -7.77 10.46
C GLU A 83 2.10 -6.86 9.25
N PHE A 84 1.30 -5.80 9.09
CA PHE A 84 1.58 -4.73 8.15
C PHE A 84 2.41 -3.58 8.78
N PHE A 85 2.67 -3.59 10.09
CA PHE A 85 3.38 -2.55 10.87
C PHE A 85 4.80 -2.96 11.30
N ILE A 86 5.32 -4.10 10.83
CA ILE A 86 6.66 -4.55 11.23
C ILE A 86 7.73 -3.73 10.48
N TYR A 87 8.79 -3.39 11.22
CA TYR A 87 9.84 -2.37 11.04
C TYR A 87 10.84 -2.62 9.90
#